data_AF-A0A3P7J443-F1
#
_entry.id   AF-A0A3P7J443-F1
#
_cell.length_a   1.000
_cell.length_b   1.000
_cell.length_c   1.000
_cell.angle_alpha   90.00
_cell.angle_beta   90.00
_cell.angle_gamma   90.00
#
_symmetry.space_group_name_H-M   'P 1'
#
loop_
_entity.id
_entity.type
_entity.pdbx_description
1 polymer ?
#
loop_
_entity_poly.entity_id
_entity_poly.type
_entity_poly.pdbx_seq_one_letter_code
_entity_poly.pdbx_strand_id
1 'polypeptide(L)'
;MSIGANAIFRPHNAATAALIKFVPNFVALRLSWTQNSLRSEGLEQFVEEFLPVIRENNPQIKYFLHRTYTECDPFVVGEYTWLRSRRKRASWRSKHQVLSMVEEMAVGGDYRPGMKRGVNRRLPRGQELWDTETMGHDVFK
;
A
#
# COMPACT_ATOMS: atom_id res chain seq x y z
N MET A 1 -16.30 16.06 34.79
CA MET A 1 -16.25 15.75 33.34
C MET A 1 -14.84 15.27 33.02
N SER A 2 -14.60 13.96 33.05
CA SER A 2 -13.30 13.38 32.69
C SER A 2 -13.24 13.22 31.18
N ILE A 3 -12.35 13.97 30.54
CA ILE A 3 -11.99 13.81 29.12
C ILE A 3 -11.47 12.38 28.96
N GLY A 4 -12.30 11.54 28.34
CA GLY A 4 -12.00 10.14 28.09
C GLY A 4 -10.67 10.03 27.36
N ALA A 5 -9.81 9.13 27.85
CA ALA A 5 -8.60 8.74 27.18
C ALA A 5 -8.91 8.48 25.70
N ASN A 6 -8.29 9.25 24.80
CA ASN A 6 -8.28 8.95 23.37
C ASN A 6 -7.91 7.47 23.24
N ALA A 7 -8.79 6.66 22.63
CA ALA A 7 -8.47 5.28 22.31
C ALA A 7 -7.12 5.30 21.59
N ILE A 8 -6.08 4.71 22.19
CA ILE A 8 -4.78 4.58 21.56
C ILE A 8 -5.06 3.82 20.27
N PHE A 9 -5.08 4.53 19.15
CA PHE A 9 -5.29 3.96 17.84
C PHE A 9 -4.11 3.02 17.61
N ARG A 10 -4.33 1.73 17.88
CA ARG A 10 -3.38 0.67 17.56
C ARG A 10 -3.72 0.24 16.15
N PRO A 11 -2.93 0.64 15.14
CA PRO A 11 -3.17 0.18 13.78
C PRO A 11 -3.06 -1.35 13.78
N HIS A 12 -4.19 -2.02 13.58
CA HIS A 12 -4.26 -3.49 13.52
C HIS A 12 -3.46 -4.04 12.33
N ASN A 13 -3.10 -3.15 11.40
CA ASN A 13 -2.38 -3.45 10.17
C ASN A 13 -0.88 -3.72 10.40
N ALA A 14 -0.23 -3.38 11.52
CA ALA A 14 1.21 -3.65 11.64
C ALA A 14 1.58 -5.15 11.52
N ALA A 15 0.72 -6.04 12.03
CA ALA A 15 0.93 -7.48 11.98
C ALA A 15 0.75 -8.09 10.58
N THR A 16 0.04 -7.41 9.68
CA THR A 16 -0.24 -7.95 8.34
C THR A 16 0.99 -7.95 7.45
N ALA A 17 1.98 -7.08 7.68
CA ALA A 17 3.23 -7.06 6.93
C ALA A 17 3.94 -8.44 6.92
N ALA A 18 3.87 -9.17 8.04
CA ALA A 18 4.42 -10.52 8.15
C ALA A 18 3.57 -11.60 7.45
N LEU A 19 2.32 -11.30 7.14
CA LEU A 19 1.35 -12.24 6.54
C LEU A 19 1.18 -12.03 5.03
N ILE A 20 1.66 -10.91 4.47
CA ILE A 20 1.54 -10.60 3.05
C ILE A 20 2.28 -11.66 2.23
N LYS A 21 1.51 -12.38 1.40
CA LYS A 21 2.01 -13.23 0.33
C LYS A 21 1.41 -12.76 -0.98
N PHE A 22 2.25 -12.42 -1.95
CA PHE A 22 1.74 -11.94 -3.23
C PHE A 22 1.30 -13.11 -4.12
N VAL A 23 0.24 -12.88 -4.91
CA VAL A 23 -0.25 -13.83 -5.92
C VAL A 23 0.86 -14.13 -6.94
N PRO A 24 0.96 -15.35 -7.51
CA PRO A 24 1.98 -15.71 -8.51
C PRO A 24 2.05 -14.81 -9.74
N ASN A 25 0.96 -14.11 -10.06
CA ASN A 25 0.89 -13.15 -11.16
C ASN A 25 1.56 -11.81 -10.85
N PHE A 26 1.93 -11.55 -9.61
CA PHE A 26 2.61 -10.33 -9.19
C PHE A 26 4.11 -10.42 -9.51
N VAL A 27 4.60 -9.51 -10.33
CA VAL A 27 5.97 -9.57 -10.89
C VAL A 27 6.91 -8.63 -10.12
N ALA A 28 6.46 -7.41 -9.85
CA ALA A 28 7.30 -6.41 -9.21
C ALA A 28 6.52 -5.38 -8.40
N LEU A 29 7.14 -4.89 -7.33
CA LEU A 29 6.69 -3.75 -6.56
C LEU A 29 7.66 -2.59 -6.79
N ARG A 30 7.17 -1.46 -7.30
CA ARG A 30 7.93 -0.21 -7.40
C ARG A 30 7.41 0.80 -6.41
N LEU A 31 8.32 1.37 -5.64
CA LEU A 31 8.07 2.43 -4.70
C LEU A 31 8.90 3.64 -5.13
N SER A 32 8.24 4.78 -5.35
CA SER A 32 8.91 6.03 -5.69
C SER A 32 8.50 7.13 -4.73
N TRP A 33 9.48 7.86 -4.19
CA TRP A 33 9.22 8.94 -3.23
C TRP A 33 10.30 10.03 -3.28
N THR A 34 9.95 11.20 -2.76
CA THR A 34 10.89 12.30 -2.54
C THR A 34 11.47 12.22 -1.14
N GLN A 35 12.79 12.33 -1.03
CA GLN A 35 13.50 12.35 0.25
C GLN A 35 13.14 13.59 1.07
N ASN A 36 13.00 13.43 2.39
CA ASN A 36 12.77 14.53 3.35
C ASN A 36 11.52 15.39 3.06
N SER A 37 10.56 14.85 2.31
CA SER A 37 9.28 15.53 2.05
C SER A 37 8.22 15.01 3.01
N LEU A 38 7.54 15.93 3.71
CA LEU A 38 6.37 15.61 4.56
C LEU A 38 5.30 14.81 3.80
N ARG A 39 5.14 15.08 2.50
CA ARG A 39 4.17 14.36 1.65
C ARG A 39 4.53 12.88 1.49
N SER A 40 5.81 12.54 1.58
CA SER A 40 6.35 11.20 1.37
C SER A 40 6.72 10.48 2.67
N GLU A 41 6.57 11.14 3.82
CA GLU A 41 7.04 10.66 5.13
C GLU A 41 6.54 9.25 5.46
N GLY A 42 5.24 8.98 5.29
CA GLY A 42 4.72 7.65 5.61
C GLY A 42 5.16 6.55 4.63
N LEU A 43 5.54 6.90 3.39
CA LEU A 43 6.14 5.93 2.46
C LEU A 43 7.61 5.65 2.84
N GLU A 44 8.34 6.65 3.31
CA GLU A 44 9.71 6.48 3.83
C GLU A 44 9.71 5.59 5.09
N GLN A 45 8.84 5.87 6.06
CA GLN A 45 8.66 5.02 7.25
C GLN A 45 8.24 3.59 6.89
N PHE A 46 7.37 3.42 5.88
CA PHE A 46 6.98 2.08 5.40
C PHE A 46 8.16 1.30 4.82
N VAL A 47 9.03 1.96 4.05
CA VAL A 47 10.22 1.34 3.44
C VAL A 47 11.21 0.91 4.52
N GLU A 48 11.34 1.67 5.60
CA GLU A 48 12.25 1.35 6.70
C GLU A 48 11.71 0.22 7.60
N GLU A 49 10.43 0.27 7.97
CA GLU A 49 9.88 -0.64 8.98
C GLU A 49 9.25 -1.93 8.41
N PHE A 50 8.43 -1.83 7.36
CA PHE A 50 7.60 -2.95 6.89
C PHE A 50 8.19 -3.67 5.69
N LEU A 51 8.82 -2.95 4.78
CA LEU A 51 9.36 -3.53 3.55
C LEU A 51 10.38 -4.65 3.79
N PRO A 52 11.32 -4.58 4.77
CA PRO A 52 12.27 -5.67 4.99
C PRO A 52 11.59 -7.00 5.31
N VAL A 53 10.57 -6.98 6.17
CA VAL A 53 9.78 -8.16 6.54
C VAL A 53 9.02 -8.74 5.34
N ILE A 54 8.41 -7.86 4.53
CA ILE A 54 7.68 -8.28 3.33
C ILE A 54 8.61 -8.93 2.30
N ARG A 55 9.83 -8.39 2.14
CA ARG A 55 10.86 -8.90 1.22
C ARG A 55 11.35 -10.27 1.64
N GLU A 56 11.59 -10.48 2.93
CA GLU A 56 12.01 -11.77 3.48
C GLU A 56 10.97 -12.87 3.22
N ASN A 57 9.68 -12.54 3.37
CA ASN A 57 8.58 -13.46 3.11
C ASN A 57 8.30 -13.71 1.61
N ASN A 58 8.79 -12.84 0.72
CA ASN A 58 8.49 -12.90 -0.71
C ASN A 58 9.74 -12.62 -1.57
N PRO A 59 10.74 -13.52 -1.54
CA PRO A 59 12.01 -13.34 -2.25
C PRO A 59 11.87 -13.40 -3.78
N GLN A 60 10.81 -14.03 -4.30
CA GLN A 60 10.56 -14.18 -5.74
C GLN A 60 10.22 -12.87 -6.47
N ILE A 61 9.90 -11.82 -5.72
CA ILE A 61 9.37 -10.57 -6.25
C ILE A 61 10.50 -9.57 -6.45
N LYS A 62 10.42 -8.81 -7.55
CA LYS A 62 11.36 -7.73 -7.80
C LYS A 62 10.90 -6.45 -7.10
N TYR A 63 11.77 -5.87 -6.29
CA TYR A 63 11.50 -4.61 -5.59
C TYR A 63 12.34 -3.49 -6.20
N PHE A 64 11.69 -2.42 -6.63
CA PHE A 64 12.35 -1.23 -7.15
C PHE A 64 12.09 -0.06 -6.20
N LEU A 65 13.17 0.53 -5.68
CA LEU A 65 13.12 1.68 -4.79
C LEU A 65 13.70 2.88 -5.51
N HIS A 66 12.85 3.86 -5.81
CA HIS A 66 13.21 5.09 -6.50
C HIS A 66 13.09 6.28 -5.55
N ARG A 67 14.17 6.55 -4.83
CA ARG A 67 14.31 7.75 -4.00
C ARG A 67 14.81 8.89 -4.88
N THR A 68 14.11 10.02 -4.84
CA THR A 68 14.44 11.21 -5.65
C THR A 68 14.58 12.45 -4.77
N TYR A 69 15.38 13.42 -5.21
CA TYR A 69 15.52 14.73 -4.56
C TYR A 69 14.59 15.78 -5.17
N THR A 70 14.05 15.52 -6.36
CA THR A 70 13.04 16.36 -7.00
C THR A 70 11.70 16.13 -6.33
N GLU A 71 10.96 17.21 -6.06
CA GLU A 71 9.59 17.09 -5.56
C GLU A 71 8.71 16.36 -6.58
N CYS A 72 8.24 15.18 -6.20
CA CYS A 72 7.29 14.39 -6.95
C CYS A 72 6.29 13.74 -5.99
N ASP A 73 5.11 13.42 -6.51
CA ASP A 73 4.15 12.67 -5.71
C ASP A 73 4.67 11.25 -5.47
N PRO A 74 4.60 10.76 -4.22
CA PRO A 74 4.98 9.38 -3.94
C PRO A 74 3.97 8.40 -4.55
N PHE A 75 4.48 7.31 -5.13
CA PHE A 75 3.67 6.26 -5.73
C PHE A 75 4.07 4.87 -5.27
N VAL A 76 3.04 4.04 -5.09
CA VAL A 76 3.15 2.59 -4.96
C VAL A 76 2.64 1.99 -6.27
N VAL A 77 3.47 1.18 -6.93
CA VAL A 77 3.14 0.57 -8.22
C VAL A 77 3.34 -0.94 -8.13
N GLY A 78 2.27 -1.69 -8.32
CA GLY A 78 2.30 -3.14 -8.48
C GLY A 78 2.27 -3.51 -9.95
N GLU A 79 3.24 -4.29 -10.40
CA GLU A 79 3.32 -4.87 -11.74
C GLU A 79 2.90 -6.32 -11.71
N TYR A 80 2.12 -6.73 -12.70
CA TYR A 80 1.62 -8.09 -12.84
C TYR A 80 1.95 -8.64 -14.22
N THR A 81 1.74 -9.94 -14.39
CA THR A 81 1.79 -10.61 -15.68
C THR A 81 0.87 -9.94 -16.71
N TRP A 82 1.17 -10.16 -18.00
CA TRP A 82 0.44 -9.57 -19.14
C TRP A 82 0.44 -8.03 -19.16
N LEU A 83 1.56 -7.41 -18.76
CA LEU A 83 1.77 -5.95 -18.80
C LEU A 83 0.73 -5.15 -18.01
N ARG A 84 0.11 -5.76 -17.00
CA ARG A 84 -0.86 -5.09 -16.14
C ARG A 84 -0.12 -4.38 -15.00
N SER A 85 -0.54 -3.15 -14.69
CA SER A 85 -0.02 -2.42 -13.53
C SER A 85 -1.15 -1.74 -12.77
N ARG A 86 -0.99 -1.65 -11.46
CA ARG A 86 -1.82 -0.83 -10.57
C ARG A 86 -0.93 0.22 -9.93
N ARG A 87 -1.37 1.48 -9.98
CA ARG A 87 -0.64 2.62 -9.42
C ARG A 87 -1.53 3.29 -8.39
N LYS A 88 -1.00 3.52 -7.20
CA LYS A 88 -1.66 4.30 -6.15
C LYS A 88 -0.76 5.44 -5.72
N ARG A 89 -1.35 6.63 -5.58
CA ARG A 89 -0.67 7.79 -5.02
C ARG A 89 -0.64 7.65 -3.49
N ALA A 90 0.53 7.79 -2.90
CA ALA A 90 0.78 7.64 -1.47
C ALA A 90 1.04 8.98 -0.75
N SER A 91 0.65 10.09 -1.37
CA SER A 91 0.86 11.43 -0.82
C SER A 91 0.06 11.65 0.47
N TRP A 92 0.71 12.16 1.52
CA TRP A 92 0.09 12.43 2.82
C TRP A 92 -0.54 11.21 3.47
N ARG A 93 0.04 10.03 3.21
CA ARG A 93 -0.43 8.77 3.77
C ARG A 93 0.48 8.32 4.90
N SER A 94 -0.09 7.71 5.93
CA SER A 94 0.70 7.08 7.00
C SER A 94 1.29 5.75 6.53
N LYS A 95 2.32 5.24 7.23
CA LYS A 95 2.93 3.94 6.93
C LYS A 95 1.94 2.77 6.89
N HIS A 96 0.90 2.80 7.73
CA HIS A 96 -0.13 1.75 7.77
C HIS A 96 -1.08 1.83 6.58
N GLN A 97 -1.38 3.05 6.11
CA GLN A 97 -2.16 3.24 4.89
C GLN A 97 -1.36 2.81 3.65
N VAL A 98 -0.04 3.05 3.64
CA VAL A 98 0.83 2.53 2.57
C VAL A 98 0.86 1.00 2.61
N LEU A 99 0.95 0.40 3.81
CA LEU A 99 0.88 -1.05 3.99
C LEU A 99 -0.44 -1.63 3.46
N SER A 100 -1.57 -0.99 3.76
CA SER A 100 -2.88 -1.42 3.25
C SER A 100 -2.96 -1.33 1.72
N MET A 101 -2.35 -0.31 1.11
CA MET A 101 -2.23 -0.24 -0.36
C MET A 101 -1.43 -1.42 -0.93
N VAL A 102 -0.36 -1.83 -0.26
CA VAL A 102 0.47 -2.97 -0.70
C VAL A 102 -0.28 -4.29 -0.51
N GLU A 103 -1.03 -4.47 0.59
CA GLU A 103 -1.92 -5.62 0.77
C GLU A 103 -2.91 -5.78 -0.38
N GLU A 104 -3.54 -4.69 -0.81
CA GLU A 104 -4.49 -4.75 -1.93
C GLU A 104 -3.82 -5.15 -3.25
N MET A 105 -2.54 -4.77 -3.43
CA MET A 105 -1.77 -5.21 -4.58
C MET A 105 -1.37 -6.68 -4.48
N ALA A 106 -1.13 -7.18 -3.27
CA ALA A 106 -0.81 -8.57 -3.01
C ALA A 106 -1.97 -9.52 -3.35
N VAL A 107 -3.22 -9.12 -3.09
CA VAL A 107 -4.43 -9.87 -3.49
C VAL A 107 -4.60 -9.91 -5.02
N GLY A 108 -4.13 -8.88 -5.71
CA GLY A 108 -4.19 -8.79 -7.16
C GLY A 108 -5.61 -8.61 -7.72
N GLY A 109 -5.90 -9.31 -8.81
CA GLY A 109 -7.11 -9.19 -9.62
C GLY A 109 -7.26 -10.37 -10.57
N ASP A 110 -8.32 -10.39 -11.36
CA ASP A 110 -8.55 -11.44 -12.36
C ASP A 110 -7.59 -11.22 -13.54
N TYR A 111 -6.41 -11.81 -13.41
CA TYR A 111 -5.35 -11.79 -14.42
C TYR A 111 -5.32 -13.17 -15.07
N ARG A 112 -6.10 -13.31 -16.15
CA ARG A 112 -6.08 -14.45 -17.07
C ARG A 112 -5.47 -13.99 -18.41
N PRO A 113 -4.93 -14.89 -19.24
CA PRO A 113 -4.55 -14.56 -20.61
C PRO A 113 -5.75 -13.95 -21.35
N GLY A 114 -5.63 -12.70 -21.83
CA GLY A 114 -6.68 -12.02 -22.63
C GLY A 114 -7.09 -10.62 -22.14
N MET A 115 -8.24 -10.14 -22.65
CA MET A 115 -8.78 -8.81 -22.37
C MET A 115 -9.15 -8.63 -20.89
N LYS A 116 -9.05 -7.38 -20.40
CA LYS A 116 -9.39 -6.98 -19.02
C LYS A 116 -10.88 -7.25 -18.79
N ARG A 117 -11.25 -8.30 -18.05
CA ARG A 117 -12.62 -8.44 -17.55
C ARG A 117 -12.93 -7.35 -16.54
N GLY A 118 -14.22 -7.07 -16.37
CA GLY A 118 -14.76 -5.94 -15.63
C GLY A 118 -14.06 -5.67 -14.29
N VAL A 119 -14.00 -4.39 -13.93
CA VAL A 119 -13.45 -3.94 -12.64
C VAL A 119 -14.24 -4.62 -11.53
N ASN A 120 -13.55 -5.32 -10.62
CA ASN A 120 -14.20 -5.87 -9.43
C ASN A 120 -14.82 -4.70 -8.65
N ARG A 121 -16.14 -4.74 -8.44
CA ARG A 121 -16.89 -3.63 -7.82
C ARG A 121 -16.76 -3.61 -6.31
N ARG A 122 -16.20 -4.66 -5.70
CA ARG A 122 -15.95 -4.71 -4.27
C ARG A 122 -14.82 -3.75 -3.91
N LEU A 123 -15.04 -2.94 -2.87
CA LEU A 123 -14.00 -2.11 -2.29
C LEU A 123 -12.86 -3.02 -1.78
N PRO A 124 -11.61 -2.71 -2.14
CA PRO A 124 -10.47 -3.40 -1.57
C PRO A 124 -10.43 -3.22 -0.05
N ARG A 125 -9.99 -4.25 0.69
CA ARG A 125 -9.93 -4.23 2.15
C ARG A 125 -9.18 -3.02 2.72
N GLY A 126 -8.10 -2.58 2.08
CA GLY A 126 -7.35 -1.39 2.50
C GLY A 126 -8.14 -0.08 2.37
N GLN A 127 -9.09 -0.02 1.44
CA GLN A 127 -10.04 1.08 1.27
C GLN A 127 -11.21 0.99 2.26
N GLU A 128 -11.67 -0.22 2.60
CA GLU A 128 -12.70 -0.44 3.65
C GLU A 128 -12.17 -0.07 5.05
N LEU A 129 -10.89 -0.34 5.33
CA LEU A 129 -10.26 0.03 6.60
C LEU A 129 -9.95 1.54 6.69
N TRP A 130 -9.88 2.23 5.55
CA TRP A 130 -9.34 3.59 5.48
C TRP A 130 -10.16 4.61 6.28
N ASP A 131 -11.48 4.42 6.37
CA ASP A 131 -12.39 5.25 7.15
C ASP A 131 -12.11 5.17 8.66
N THR A 132 -11.58 4.02 9.12
CA THR A 132 -11.26 3.80 10.54
C THR A 132 -9.86 4.27 10.92
N GLU A 133 -8.93 4.35 9.95
CA GLU A 133 -7.52 4.71 10.19
C GLU A 133 -7.21 6.19 9.88
N THR A 134 -8.18 6.95 9.37
CA THR A 134 -8.01 8.35 8.97
C THR A 134 -9.17 9.19 9.49
N MET A 135 -8.93 10.16 10.37
CA MET A 135 -9.96 11.13 10.76
C MET A 135 -10.40 11.94 9.53
N GLY A 136 -11.67 11.79 9.12
CA GLY A 136 -12.34 12.72 8.19
C GLY A 136 -12.48 12.28 6.73
N HIS A 137 -12.18 11.03 6.37
CA HIS A 137 -12.54 10.47 5.06
C HIS A 137 -13.60 9.38 5.27
N ASP A 138 -14.78 9.57 4.67
CA ASP A 138 -15.87 8.59 4.64
C ASP A 138 -16.01 8.17 3.17
N VAL A 139 -15.53 6.97 2.81
CA VAL A 139 -15.52 6.50 1.40
C VAL A 139 -16.93 6.35 0.81
N PHE A 140 -17.96 6.34 1.66
CA PHE A 140 -19.36 6.18 1.26
C PHE A 140 -20.17 7.50 1.24
N LYS A 141 -19.54 8.66 1.50
CA LYS A 141 -20.13 9.99 1.35
C LYS A 141 -19.40 10.83 0.31
#